data_AF-A0A9W7G2D6-F1
#
_entry.id   AF-A0A9W7G2D6-F1
#
_cell.length_a   1.000
_cell.length_b   1.000
_cell.length_c   1.000
_cell.angle_alpha   90.00
_cell.angle_beta   90.00
_cell.angle_gamma   90.00
#
_symmetry.space_group_name_H-M   'P 1'
#
loop_
_entity.id
_entity.type
_entity.pdbx_description
1 polymer ?
#
loop_
_entity_poly.entity_id
_entity_poly.type
_entity_poly.pdbx_seq_one_letter_code
_entity_poly.pdbx_strand_id
1 'polypeptide(L)'
;MKFSTLALLLPVAASAKNLRTPTPFTTSDDEMCCADACTVEGEEKYYSIDKLHDLCGECCMKPEDYNLYHIFERGLKKAEDGDFSPCTGLGFPKYTETVTHGVGKVKMTLDLYDHADNKSDDDMCCADACTVEGEEKYYSIDTRHDLCGECCMKPEDYNLYHIFERGLKKADDGDFSPCTGLGFPKYTETVTHGFWKIKMTLDLYDHADNKLCAFPLQEDGTCADDKDLCEYAEGKSECCTAGEMCIPNVGCRC
;
A
#
# COMPACT_ATOMS: atom_id res chain seq x y z
N MET A 1 82.88 0.32 19.92
CA MET A 1 82.12 -0.68 19.13
C MET A 1 80.78 -0.05 18.77
N LYS A 2 80.54 0.17 17.47
CA LYS A 2 79.32 0.81 16.94
C LYS A 2 78.28 -0.27 16.66
N PHE A 3 77.08 -0.15 17.23
CA PHE A 3 75.91 -0.88 16.74
C PHE A 3 74.87 0.14 16.28
N SER A 4 74.76 0.22 14.95
CA SER A 4 73.71 0.89 14.20
C SER A 4 72.43 0.08 14.35
N THR A 5 71.34 0.69 14.79
CA THR A 5 70.01 0.07 14.71
C THR A 5 69.09 1.00 13.93
N LEU A 6 68.80 0.55 12.71
CA LEU A 6 67.95 1.17 11.71
C LEU A 6 66.48 0.96 12.12
N ALA A 7 65.76 2.02 12.46
CA ALA A 7 64.34 1.95 12.74
C ALA A 7 63.55 2.00 11.41
N LEU A 8 62.96 0.86 11.06
CA LEU A 8 62.10 0.65 9.90
C LEU A 8 60.73 1.30 10.18
N LEU A 9 60.38 2.34 9.41
CA LEU A 9 59.02 2.91 9.39
C LEU A 9 58.11 1.99 8.55
N LEU A 10 57.12 1.37 9.20
CA LEU A 10 56.00 0.70 8.55
C LEU A 10 54.85 1.70 8.35
N PRO A 11 54.23 1.78 7.16
CA PRO A 11 53.00 2.54 6.99
C PRO A 11 51.82 1.79 7.63
N VAL A 12 51.07 2.49 8.48
CA VAL A 12 49.78 2.06 9.01
C VAL A 12 48.76 2.13 7.87
N ALA A 13 48.30 0.97 7.40
CA ALA A 13 47.16 0.89 6.49
C ALA A 13 45.90 1.31 7.26
N ALA A 14 45.28 2.41 6.82
CA ALA A 14 43.96 2.81 7.28
C ALA A 14 42.93 1.80 6.79
N SER A 15 42.32 1.06 7.72
CA SER A 15 41.18 0.20 7.46
C SER A 15 39.97 1.10 7.16
N ALA A 16 39.65 1.25 5.88
CA ALA A 16 38.39 1.81 5.44
C ALA A 16 37.28 0.86 5.90
N LYS A 17 36.57 1.28 6.95
CA LYS A 17 35.37 0.62 7.42
C LYS A 17 34.33 0.68 6.30
N ASN A 18 33.93 -0.51 5.88
CA ASN A 18 32.78 -0.89 5.08
C ASN A 18 31.61 0.11 5.21
N LEU A 19 31.60 1.16 4.37
CA LEU A 19 30.39 1.92 4.09
C LEU A 19 29.62 1.07 3.08
N ARG A 20 28.56 0.42 3.58
CA ARG A 20 27.55 -0.21 2.74
C ARG A 20 26.83 0.93 2.03
N THR A 21 27.29 1.25 0.83
CA THR A 21 26.51 2.01 -0.15
C THR A 21 25.20 1.24 -0.36
N PRO A 22 24.03 1.90 -0.33
CA PRO A 22 22.79 1.23 -0.69
C PRO A 22 22.94 0.70 -2.11
N THR A 23 22.93 -0.61 -2.25
CA THR A 23 22.84 -1.28 -3.54
C THR A 23 21.50 -0.88 -4.18
N PRO A 24 21.48 -0.30 -5.38
CA PRO A 24 20.25 -0.16 -6.13
C PRO A 24 19.67 -1.56 -6.35
N PHE A 25 18.40 -1.73 -5.99
CA PHE A 25 17.65 -2.95 -6.23
C PHE A 25 17.58 -3.12 -7.75
N THR A 26 18.37 -4.05 -8.30
CA THR A 26 18.35 -4.38 -9.73
C THR A 26 17.28 -5.44 -9.91
N THR A 27 16.03 -5.01 -10.04
CA THR A 27 15.02 -5.79 -10.76
C THR A 27 15.56 -6.01 -12.18
N SER A 28 15.51 -7.24 -12.68
CA SER A 28 16.02 -7.55 -14.01
C SER A 28 15.22 -6.80 -15.08
N ASP A 29 15.88 -5.85 -15.77
CA ASP A 29 15.30 -5.05 -16.87
C ASP A 29 14.72 -5.90 -18.03
N ASP A 30 15.03 -7.20 -18.06
CA ASP A 30 14.55 -8.15 -19.08
C ASP A 30 13.03 -8.39 -19.05
N GLU A 31 12.31 -7.98 -17.99
CA GLU A 31 10.86 -8.22 -17.84
C GLU A 31 9.99 -6.99 -18.16
N MET A 32 10.57 -5.79 -18.16
CA MET A 32 9.86 -4.53 -18.41
C MET A 32 9.71 -4.31 -19.93
N CYS A 33 8.51 -4.01 -20.41
CA CYS A 33 8.29 -3.74 -21.84
C CYS A 33 8.91 -2.43 -22.30
N CYS A 34 9.03 -1.49 -21.37
CA CYS A 34 9.04 -0.08 -21.66
C CYS A 34 9.97 0.70 -20.71
N ALA A 35 10.92 0.07 -20.02
CA ALA A 35 11.82 0.75 -19.06
C ALA A 35 12.65 1.89 -19.66
N ASP A 36 13.03 1.75 -20.94
CA ASP A 36 13.89 2.70 -21.66
C ASP A 36 13.11 3.45 -22.77
N ALA A 37 13.85 4.14 -23.63
CA ALA A 37 13.33 4.65 -24.89
C ALA A 37 12.64 3.53 -25.71
N CYS A 38 11.52 3.89 -26.36
CA CYS A 38 10.80 2.94 -27.21
C CYS A 38 11.70 2.41 -28.32
N THR A 39 11.76 1.08 -28.42
CA THR A 39 12.69 0.37 -29.32
C THR A 39 12.11 0.18 -30.73
N VAL A 40 10.78 0.24 -30.86
CA VAL A 40 10.08 0.13 -32.15
C VAL A 40 10.04 1.51 -32.81
N GLU A 41 10.46 1.55 -34.08
CA GLU A 41 10.48 2.79 -34.86
C GLU A 41 9.08 3.41 -34.97
N GLY A 42 8.98 4.70 -34.66
CA GLY A 42 7.74 5.47 -34.71
C GLY A 42 6.83 5.32 -33.50
N GLU A 43 7.22 4.54 -32.50
CA GLU A 43 6.56 4.54 -31.19
C GLU A 43 7.13 5.65 -30.30
N GLU A 44 6.24 6.23 -29.50
CA GLU A 44 6.57 7.22 -28.50
C GLU A 44 6.12 6.72 -27.13
N LYS A 45 6.71 7.28 -26.07
CA LYS A 45 6.38 6.91 -24.70
C LYS A 45 5.15 7.67 -24.23
N TYR A 46 4.22 6.93 -23.64
CA TYR A 46 3.00 7.45 -23.03
C TYR A 46 2.87 6.92 -21.60
N TYR A 47 2.12 7.65 -20.78
CA TYR A 47 1.81 7.24 -19.43
C TYR A 47 0.38 7.64 -19.03
N SER A 48 -0.17 6.96 -18.04
CA SER A 48 -1.44 7.33 -17.40
C SER A 48 -1.35 6.99 -15.92
N ILE A 49 -2.03 7.80 -15.08
CA ILE A 49 -2.24 7.46 -13.68
C ILE A 49 -3.63 6.85 -13.57
N ASP A 50 -3.67 5.57 -13.21
CA ASP A 50 -4.89 4.88 -12.83
C ASP A 50 -5.29 5.32 -11.42
N LYS A 51 -6.31 6.16 -11.34
CA LYS A 51 -6.81 6.67 -10.07
C LYS A 51 -7.63 5.65 -9.29
N LEU A 52 -8.09 4.58 -9.92
CA LEU A 52 -8.88 3.54 -9.27
C LEU A 52 -7.98 2.60 -8.49
N HIS A 53 -6.85 2.22 -9.07
CA HIS A 53 -5.88 1.32 -8.41
C HIS A 53 -4.68 2.07 -7.80
N ASP A 54 -4.63 3.39 -7.95
CA ASP A 54 -3.50 4.24 -7.53
C ASP A 54 -2.15 3.72 -8.04
N LEU A 55 -2.14 3.38 -9.34
CA LEU A 55 -0.96 2.92 -10.07
C LEU A 55 -0.65 3.89 -11.21
N CYS A 56 0.60 3.88 -11.67
CA CYS A 56 1.02 4.58 -12.87
C CYS A 56 1.45 3.58 -13.93
N GLY A 57 0.90 3.69 -15.13
CA GLY A 57 1.23 2.83 -16.26
C GLY A 57 2.07 3.56 -17.31
N GLU A 58 3.12 2.94 -17.81
CA GLU A 58 3.94 3.41 -18.94
C GLU A 58 3.87 2.46 -20.13
N CYS A 59 3.75 3.00 -21.34
CA CYS A 59 3.78 2.19 -22.56
C CYS A 59 4.50 2.88 -23.71
N CYS A 60 4.87 2.06 -24.69
CA CYS A 60 5.30 2.51 -26.02
C CYS A 60 4.16 2.31 -27.01
N MET A 61 3.79 3.39 -27.71
CA MET A 61 2.62 3.40 -28.59
C MET A 61 2.86 4.33 -29.78
N LYS A 62 2.28 3.97 -30.94
CA LYS A 62 2.29 4.85 -32.10
C LYS A 62 1.39 6.06 -31.87
N PRO A 63 1.80 7.28 -32.22
CA PRO A 63 0.98 8.47 -32.06
C PRO A 63 -0.40 8.39 -32.75
N GLU A 64 -0.49 7.62 -33.84
CA GLU A 64 -1.73 7.37 -34.58
C GLU A 64 -2.79 6.64 -33.74
N ASP A 65 -2.37 5.82 -32.78
CA ASP A 65 -3.24 5.05 -31.90
C ASP A 65 -3.68 5.85 -30.66
N TYR A 66 -3.11 7.03 -30.41
CA TYR A 66 -3.40 7.84 -29.22
C TYR A 66 -4.90 8.08 -29.00
N ASN A 67 -5.61 8.51 -30.05
CA ASN A 67 -7.04 8.79 -29.93
C ASN A 67 -7.88 7.54 -29.62
N LEU A 68 -7.44 6.35 -30.07
CA LEU A 68 -8.13 5.09 -29.77
C LEU A 68 -7.99 4.76 -28.29
N TYR A 69 -6.79 4.83 -27.74
CA TYR A 69 -6.54 4.48 -26.33
C TYR A 69 -6.97 5.58 -25.36
N HIS A 70 -6.89 6.86 -25.74
CA HIS A 70 -7.33 7.98 -24.90
C HIS A 70 -8.85 7.98 -24.64
N ILE A 71 -9.64 7.28 -25.45
CA ILE A 71 -11.07 7.05 -25.17
C ILE A 71 -11.25 6.17 -23.92
N PHE A 72 -10.42 5.15 -23.77
CA PHE A 72 -10.47 4.21 -22.66
C PHE A 72 -9.70 4.75 -21.44
N GLU A 73 -8.58 5.43 -21.69
CA GLU A 73 -7.72 6.03 -20.68
C GLU A 73 -7.70 7.55 -20.81
N ARG A 74 -8.70 8.23 -20.23
CA ARG A 74 -8.80 9.71 -20.29
C ARG A 74 -7.59 10.42 -19.66
N GLY A 75 -6.85 9.71 -18.80
CA GLY A 75 -5.60 10.18 -18.18
C GLY A 75 -4.36 10.05 -19.05
N LEU A 76 -4.45 9.40 -20.22
CA LEU A 76 -3.32 9.08 -21.08
C LEU A 76 -2.64 10.34 -21.63
N LYS A 77 -1.35 10.47 -21.37
CA LYS A 77 -0.50 11.58 -21.76
C LYS A 77 0.75 11.07 -22.46
N LYS A 78 1.25 11.87 -23.39
CA LYS A 78 2.59 11.66 -23.96
C LYS A 78 3.64 12.07 -22.94
N ALA A 79 4.71 11.29 -22.79
CA ALA A 79 5.87 11.67 -21.99
C ALA A 79 6.65 12.82 -22.65
N GLU A 80 7.37 13.61 -21.86
CA GLU A 80 8.23 14.66 -22.41
C GLU A 80 9.44 14.05 -23.14
N ASP A 81 9.99 14.76 -24.12
CA ASP A 81 11.14 14.25 -24.88
C ASP A 81 12.34 14.03 -23.95
N GLY A 82 12.81 12.78 -23.90
CA GLY A 82 13.91 12.36 -23.02
C GLY A 82 13.48 11.94 -21.62
N ASP A 83 12.18 11.98 -21.30
CA ASP A 83 11.63 11.36 -20.10
C ASP A 83 11.31 9.88 -20.36
N PHE A 84 12.19 9.01 -19.88
CA PHE A 84 12.07 7.56 -20.06
C PHE A 84 11.32 6.88 -18.91
N SER A 85 11.09 7.58 -17.78
CA SER A 85 10.37 7.04 -16.64
C SER A 85 9.45 8.11 -16.01
N PRO A 86 8.41 8.53 -16.76
CA PRO A 86 7.44 9.52 -16.27
C PRO A 86 6.79 9.10 -14.95
N CYS A 87 6.52 7.82 -14.72
CA CYS A 87 5.90 7.33 -13.49
C CYS A 87 6.80 7.54 -12.27
N THR A 88 8.11 7.28 -12.39
CA THR A 88 9.08 7.59 -11.33
C THR A 88 9.07 9.08 -11.00
N GLY A 89 9.06 9.95 -12.02
CA GLY A 89 8.98 11.41 -11.85
C GLY A 89 7.68 11.89 -11.19
N LEU A 90 6.62 11.09 -11.27
CA LEU A 90 5.29 11.38 -10.71
C LEU A 90 5.06 10.77 -9.33
N GLY A 91 6.06 10.13 -8.73
CA GLY A 91 5.97 9.54 -7.39
C GLY A 91 5.72 8.02 -7.36
N PHE A 92 5.77 7.35 -8.52
CA PHE A 92 5.59 5.91 -8.65
C PHE A 92 6.90 5.22 -9.06
N PRO A 93 7.92 5.16 -8.20
CA PRO A 93 9.24 4.64 -8.56
C PRO A 93 9.34 3.11 -8.52
N LYS A 94 8.33 2.39 -8.03
CA LYS A 94 8.38 0.94 -7.81
C LYS A 94 7.70 0.21 -8.96
N TYR A 95 8.46 -0.44 -9.83
CA TYR A 95 7.87 -1.35 -10.82
C TYR A 95 7.10 -2.48 -10.12
N THR A 96 5.91 -2.81 -10.62
CA THR A 96 5.09 -3.92 -10.12
C THR A 96 5.08 -5.07 -11.11
N GLU A 97 4.55 -4.85 -12.31
CA GLU A 97 4.39 -5.88 -13.34
C GLU A 97 4.19 -5.30 -14.73
N THR A 98 4.42 -6.14 -15.75
CA THR A 98 4.10 -5.87 -17.16
C THR A 98 2.79 -6.56 -17.52
N VAL A 99 1.78 -5.80 -17.90
CA VAL A 99 0.45 -6.32 -18.24
C VAL A 99 0.07 -6.00 -19.68
N THR A 100 -0.84 -6.77 -20.26
CA THR A 100 -1.44 -6.47 -21.56
C THR A 100 -2.96 -6.37 -21.42
N HIS A 101 -3.48 -5.15 -21.43
CA HIS A 101 -4.91 -4.88 -21.39
C HIS A 101 -5.48 -4.70 -22.80
N GLY A 102 -6.72 -5.13 -23.01
CA GLY A 102 -7.39 -4.96 -24.29
C GLY A 102 -8.52 -5.94 -24.55
N VAL A 103 -9.27 -5.68 -25.62
CA VAL A 103 -10.34 -6.54 -26.10
C VAL A 103 -10.15 -6.84 -27.58
N GLY A 104 -10.07 -8.13 -27.91
CA GLY A 104 -9.90 -8.60 -29.28
C GLY A 104 -8.59 -8.11 -29.90
N LYS A 105 -8.69 -7.25 -30.92
CA LYS A 105 -7.53 -6.72 -31.67
C LYS A 105 -6.96 -5.42 -31.09
N VAL A 106 -7.68 -4.77 -30.17
CA VAL A 106 -7.23 -3.54 -29.51
C VAL A 106 -6.63 -3.95 -28.18
N LYS A 107 -5.31 -3.98 -28.08
CA LYS A 107 -4.58 -4.32 -26.87
C LYS A 107 -3.28 -3.53 -26.77
N MET A 108 -2.91 -3.16 -25.55
CA MET A 108 -1.69 -2.44 -25.24
C MET A 108 -0.94 -3.15 -24.12
N THR A 109 0.36 -3.29 -24.28
CA THR A 109 1.25 -3.76 -23.23
C THR A 109 1.84 -2.55 -22.51
N LEU A 110 1.81 -2.56 -21.18
CA LEU A 110 2.31 -1.47 -20.36
C LEU A 110 3.00 -2.03 -19.11
N ASP A 111 3.97 -1.27 -18.62
CA ASP A 111 4.61 -1.48 -17.33
C ASP A 111 3.82 -0.70 -16.28
N LEU A 112 3.45 -1.37 -15.19
CA LEU A 112 2.81 -0.75 -14.04
C LEU A 112 3.85 -0.42 -12.97
N TYR A 113 3.62 0.73 -12.34
CA TYR A 113 4.45 1.28 -11.30
C TYR A 113 3.59 1.76 -10.15
N ASP A 114 4.18 1.71 -8.99
CA ASP A 114 3.55 1.95 -7.73
C ASP A 114 4.35 2.95 -6.89
N HIS A 115 3.71 3.55 -5.90
CA HIS A 115 4.36 4.43 -4.95
C HIS A 115 5.49 3.69 -4.23
N ALA A 116 6.54 4.42 -3.83
CA ALA A 116 7.59 3.87 -2.98
C ALA A 116 7.04 3.29 -1.66
N ASP A 117 5.91 3.83 -1.22
CA ASP A 117 5.25 3.53 0.04
C ASP A 117 4.07 2.56 -0.10
N ASN A 118 3.69 2.15 -1.32
CA ASN A 118 2.72 1.06 -1.49
C ASN A 118 3.44 -0.26 -1.19
N LYS A 119 3.33 -0.61 0.08
CA LYS A 119 3.85 -1.84 0.65
C LYS A 119 3.08 -2.99 -0.01
N SER A 120 3.80 -3.89 -0.67
CA SER A 120 3.18 -5.08 -1.28
C SER A 120 2.62 -5.97 -0.18
N ASP A 121 1.62 -6.79 -0.50
CA ASP A 121 1.06 -7.79 0.44
C ASP A 121 2.15 -8.71 1.02
N ASP A 122 3.26 -8.89 0.29
CA ASP A 122 4.45 -9.63 0.75
C ASP A 122 5.12 -9.04 2.01
N ASP A 123 4.86 -7.77 2.34
CA ASP A 123 5.42 -7.07 3.53
C ASP A 123 4.49 -7.13 4.76
N MET A 124 3.28 -7.67 4.62
CA MET A 124 2.32 -7.79 5.70
C MET A 124 2.80 -8.81 6.73
N CYS A 125 2.83 -8.45 8.01
CA CYS A 125 3.20 -9.40 9.06
C CYS A 125 2.17 -10.51 9.23
N CYS A 126 0.93 -10.20 8.85
CA CYS A 126 -0.26 -10.80 9.42
C CYS A 126 -1.37 -10.88 8.36
N ALA A 127 -1.07 -11.00 7.07
CA ALA A 127 -2.08 -11.16 6.01
C ALA A 127 -2.85 -12.48 6.12
N ASP A 128 -2.16 -13.57 6.46
CA ASP A 128 -2.73 -14.92 6.55
C ASP A 128 -2.94 -15.37 8.00
N ALA A 129 -3.29 -16.65 8.18
CA ALA A 129 -3.21 -17.33 9.47
C ALA A 129 -1.86 -17.08 10.15
N CYS A 130 -1.88 -16.90 11.47
CA CYS A 130 -0.67 -16.69 12.25
C CYS A 130 0.30 -17.88 12.08
N THR A 131 1.53 -17.54 11.68
CA THR A 131 2.55 -18.54 11.31
C THR A 131 3.29 -19.10 12.52
N VAL A 132 3.29 -18.38 13.64
CA VAL A 132 3.90 -18.80 14.90
C VAL A 132 2.90 -19.64 15.69
N GLU A 133 3.33 -20.83 16.11
CA GLU A 133 2.50 -21.74 16.89
C GLU A 133 2.02 -21.10 18.20
N GLY A 134 0.71 -21.18 18.43
CA GLY A 134 0.05 -20.64 19.62
C GLY A 134 -0.27 -19.15 19.57
N GLU A 135 0.02 -18.46 18.46
CA GLU A 135 -0.50 -17.12 18.21
C GLU A 135 -1.89 -17.18 17.57
N GLU A 136 -2.71 -16.18 17.89
CA GLU A 136 -4.04 -16.00 17.34
C GLU A 136 -4.14 -14.59 16.73
N LYS A 137 -5.10 -14.42 15.82
CA LYS A 137 -5.35 -13.12 15.19
C LYS A 137 -6.15 -12.22 16.14
N TYR A 138 -5.67 -10.99 16.30
CA TYR A 138 -6.36 -9.92 17.00
C TYR A 138 -6.45 -8.69 16.11
N TYR A 139 -7.43 -7.84 16.38
CA TYR A 139 -7.61 -6.58 15.67
C TYR A 139 -8.12 -5.48 16.59
N SER A 140 -7.91 -4.23 16.20
CA SER A 140 -8.45 -3.06 16.88
C SER A 140 -8.75 -1.96 15.87
N ILE A 141 -9.82 -1.21 16.09
CA ILE A 141 -10.13 -0.02 15.29
C ILE A 141 -9.62 1.20 16.05
N ASP A 142 -8.65 1.90 15.47
CA ASP A 142 -8.16 3.18 15.97
C ASP A 142 -9.11 4.30 15.53
N THR A 143 -10.11 4.56 16.37
CA THR A 143 -11.08 5.66 16.15
C THR A 143 -10.46 7.06 16.09
N ARG A 144 -9.19 7.24 16.50
CA ARG A 144 -8.53 8.56 16.46
C ARG A 144 -7.93 8.84 15.09
N HIS A 145 -7.33 7.84 14.46
CA HIS A 145 -6.73 7.97 13.13
C HIS A 145 -7.60 7.37 12.02
N ASP A 146 -8.73 6.76 12.38
CA ASP A 146 -9.66 6.05 11.48
C ASP A 146 -8.93 4.97 10.68
N LEU A 147 -8.16 4.15 11.39
CA LEU A 147 -7.45 3.01 10.84
C LEU A 147 -7.87 1.74 11.57
N CYS A 148 -7.71 0.60 10.93
CA CYS A 148 -7.84 -0.70 11.56
C CYS A 148 -6.48 -1.40 11.59
N GLY A 149 -6.13 -1.97 12.73
CA GLY A 149 -4.88 -2.71 12.91
C GLY A 149 -5.14 -4.18 13.19
N GLU A 150 -4.40 -5.07 12.52
CA GLU A 150 -4.42 -6.51 12.73
C GLU A 150 -3.06 -7.03 13.20
N CYS A 151 -3.04 -7.97 14.14
CA CYS A 151 -1.80 -8.61 14.55
C CYS A 151 -1.97 -10.09 14.90
N CYS A 152 -0.85 -10.80 14.90
CA CYS A 152 -0.71 -12.12 15.50
C CYS A 152 -0.09 -11.98 16.89
N MET A 153 -0.74 -12.55 17.89
CA MET A 153 -0.33 -12.41 19.28
C MET A 153 -0.70 -13.65 20.09
N LYS A 154 0.12 -13.99 21.09
CA LYS A 154 -0.23 -15.06 22.03
C LYS A 154 -1.39 -14.63 22.93
N PRO A 155 -2.38 -15.51 23.19
CA PRO A 155 -3.50 -15.18 24.08
C PRO A 155 -3.07 -14.73 25.47
N GLU A 156 -1.93 -15.23 25.95
CA GLU A 156 -1.34 -14.85 27.25
C GLU A 156 -0.98 -13.36 27.34
N ASP A 157 -0.65 -12.74 26.20
CA ASP A 157 -0.28 -11.33 26.12
C ASP A 157 -1.50 -10.40 25.93
N TYR A 158 -2.70 -10.93 25.68
CA TYR A 158 -3.91 -10.13 25.43
C TYR A 158 -4.16 -9.08 26.49
N ASN A 159 -4.14 -9.48 27.77
CA ASN A 159 -4.41 -8.57 28.88
C ASN A 159 -3.38 -7.44 28.97
N LEU A 160 -2.13 -7.68 28.56
CA LEU A 160 -1.08 -6.66 28.56
C LEU A 160 -1.38 -5.58 27.50
N TYR A 161 -1.72 -5.99 26.28
CA TYR A 161 -1.97 -5.07 25.17
C TYR A 161 -3.35 -4.42 25.24
N HIS A 162 -4.36 -5.12 25.74
CA HIS A 162 -5.72 -4.59 25.92
C HIS A 162 -5.79 -3.41 26.92
N ILE A 163 -4.80 -3.27 27.81
CA ILE A 163 -4.67 -2.09 28.68
C ILE A 163 -4.39 -0.83 27.86
N PHE A 164 -3.54 -0.95 26.83
CA PHE A 164 -3.14 0.17 25.96
C PHE A 164 -4.12 0.37 24.81
N GLU A 165 -4.69 -0.73 24.28
CA GLU A 165 -5.67 -0.73 23.21
C GLU A 165 -7.00 -1.33 23.69
N ARG A 166 -7.85 -0.48 24.27
CA ARG A 166 -9.16 -0.92 24.79
C ARG A 166 -10.09 -1.48 23.71
N GLY A 167 -9.85 -1.14 22.44
CA GLY A 167 -10.58 -1.65 21.29
C GLY A 167 -10.13 -3.04 20.83
N LEU A 168 -9.06 -3.60 21.42
CA LEU A 168 -8.46 -4.86 20.99
C LEU A 168 -9.40 -6.05 21.20
N LYS A 169 -9.71 -6.74 20.10
CA LYS A 169 -10.59 -7.90 20.03
C LYS A 169 -9.86 -9.07 19.37
N LYS A 170 -10.25 -10.28 19.75
CA LYS A 170 -9.84 -11.49 19.04
C LYS A 170 -10.68 -11.61 17.77
N ALA A 171 -10.06 -11.99 16.65
CA ALA A 171 -10.78 -12.29 15.41
C ALA A 171 -11.54 -13.62 15.53
N ASP A 172 -12.60 -13.78 14.74
CA ASP A 172 -13.35 -15.04 14.69
C ASP A 172 -12.52 -16.16 14.03
N ASP A 173 -12.81 -17.42 14.37
CA ASP A 173 -12.07 -18.56 13.83
C ASP A 173 -12.19 -18.63 12.30
N GLY A 174 -11.05 -18.56 11.61
CA GLY A 174 -10.98 -18.57 10.15
C GLY A 174 -11.12 -17.18 9.50
N ASP A 175 -11.29 -16.12 10.29
CA ASP A 175 -11.17 -14.75 9.82
C ASP A 175 -9.71 -14.30 9.80
N PHE A 176 -9.13 -14.25 8.60
CA PHE A 176 -7.74 -13.88 8.38
C PHE A 176 -7.56 -12.41 8.01
N SER A 177 -8.65 -11.66 7.79
CA SER A 177 -8.58 -10.22 7.53
C SER A 177 -9.79 -9.51 8.15
N PRO A 178 -9.87 -9.47 9.49
CA PRO A 178 -10.97 -8.81 10.20
C PRO A 178 -11.14 -7.34 9.80
N CYS A 179 -10.06 -6.61 9.50
CA CYS A 179 -10.13 -5.22 9.07
C CYS A 179 -10.82 -5.07 7.71
N THR A 180 -10.56 -5.95 6.75
CA THR A 180 -11.28 -5.98 5.47
C THR A 180 -12.78 -6.20 5.71
N GLY A 181 -13.14 -7.16 6.56
CA GLY A 181 -14.53 -7.42 6.95
C GLY A 181 -15.20 -6.27 7.71
N LEU A 182 -14.42 -5.32 8.22
CA LEU A 182 -14.84 -4.12 8.94
C LEU A 182 -14.73 -2.85 8.10
N GLY A 183 -14.55 -2.96 6.79
CA GLY A 183 -14.54 -1.80 5.88
C GLY A 183 -13.20 -1.09 5.82
N PHE A 184 -12.11 -1.74 6.20
CA PHE A 184 -10.74 -1.25 6.00
C PHE A 184 -10.01 -2.20 5.04
N PRO A 185 -10.40 -2.26 3.76
CA PRO A 185 -9.83 -3.22 2.81
C PRO A 185 -8.46 -2.81 2.27
N LYS A 186 -8.03 -1.56 2.48
CA LYS A 186 -6.79 -1.03 1.93
C LYS A 186 -5.68 -1.21 2.94
N TYR A 187 -4.80 -2.18 2.74
CA TYR A 187 -3.56 -2.21 3.50
C TYR A 187 -2.78 -0.90 3.28
N THR A 188 -2.30 -0.34 4.38
CA THR A 188 -1.44 0.84 4.35
C THR A 188 -0.02 0.44 4.66
N GLU A 189 0.17 -0.20 5.82
CA GLU A 189 1.48 -0.20 6.41
C GLU A 189 1.67 -1.22 7.55
N THR A 190 2.77 -1.99 7.53
CA THR A 190 3.23 -2.74 8.71
C THR A 190 4.05 -1.84 9.65
N VAL A 191 3.69 -1.82 10.93
CA VAL A 191 4.37 -1.05 11.98
C VAL A 191 4.65 -1.90 13.21
N THR A 192 5.77 -1.62 13.89
CA THR A 192 6.05 -2.18 15.22
C THR A 192 5.89 -1.09 16.28
N HIS A 193 4.76 -1.10 16.98
CA HIS A 193 4.51 -0.21 18.13
C HIS A 193 4.98 -0.86 19.42
N GLY A 194 5.46 -0.04 20.35
CA GLY A 194 5.80 -0.53 21.68
C GLY A 194 6.71 0.38 22.48
N PHE A 195 6.86 0.05 23.75
CA PHE A 195 7.75 0.75 24.65
C PHE A 195 8.68 -0.26 25.35
N TRP A 196 9.97 -0.04 25.16
CA TRP A 196 11.04 -0.85 25.74
C TRP A 196 10.99 -2.33 25.29
N LYS A 197 10.58 -3.26 26.17
CA LYS A 197 10.49 -4.70 25.86
C LYS A 197 9.09 -5.17 25.46
N ILE A 198 8.10 -4.30 25.51
CA ILE A 198 6.73 -4.60 25.09
C ILE A 198 6.58 -4.00 23.70
N LYS A 199 6.54 -4.85 22.68
CA LYS A 199 6.42 -4.45 21.28
C LYS A 199 5.52 -5.43 20.54
N MET A 200 4.69 -4.90 19.66
CA MET A 200 3.82 -5.66 18.77
C MET A 200 3.97 -5.14 17.35
N THR A 201 4.12 -6.06 16.40
CA THR A 201 4.04 -5.74 14.98
C THR A 201 2.61 -5.97 14.53
N LEU A 202 2.04 -5.00 13.82
CA LEU A 202 0.69 -5.07 13.28
C LEU A 202 0.65 -4.47 11.88
N ASP A 203 -0.29 -4.96 11.09
CA ASP A 203 -0.63 -4.42 9.79
C ASP A 203 -1.75 -3.40 9.96
N LEU A 204 -1.57 -2.20 9.41
CA LEU A 204 -2.56 -1.15 9.40
C LEU A 204 -3.31 -1.12 8.08
N TYR A 205 -4.60 -0.89 8.16
CA TYR A 205 -5.52 -0.82 7.05
C TYR A 205 -6.37 0.45 7.13
N ASP A 206 -6.69 0.97 5.97
CA ASP A 206 -7.48 2.16 5.71
C ASP A 206 -8.66 1.78 4.79
N HIS A 207 -9.52 2.75 4.56
CA HIS A 207 -10.68 2.66 3.69
C HIS A 207 -10.26 2.54 2.21
N ALA A 208 -11.11 1.89 1.39
CA ALA A 208 -10.86 1.72 -0.04
C ALA A 208 -10.72 3.06 -0.77
N ASP A 209 -11.44 4.08 -0.29
CA ASP A 209 -11.35 5.47 -0.70
C ASP A 209 -11.89 6.33 0.46
N ASN A 210 -11.30 7.51 0.71
CA ASN A 210 -11.83 8.54 1.61
C ASN A 210 -13.16 9.17 1.09
N LYS A 211 -14.08 8.32 0.63
CA LYS A 211 -15.39 8.71 0.14
C LYS A 211 -16.28 8.86 1.36
N LEU A 212 -16.87 10.04 1.54
CA LEU A 212 -17.90 10.24 2.55
C LEU A 212 -19.08 9.28 2.27
N CYS A 213 -19.13 8.14 2.96
CA CYS A 213 -20.30 7.26 2.99
C CYS A 213 -21.22 7.54 4.18
N ALA A 214 -20.78 8.37 5.13
CA ALA A 214 -21.63 8.87 6.21
C ALA A 214 -22.25 10.22 5.85
N PHE A 215 -23.56 10.32 5.99
CA PHE A 215 -24.35 11.50 5.73
C PHE A 215 -25.20 11.86 6.96
N PRO A 216 -25.47 13.15 7.20
CA PRO A 216 -26.38 13.55 8.26
C PRO A 216 -27.80 13.05 7.97
N LEU A 217 -28.54 12.76 9.05
CA LEU A 217 -29.98 12.54 8.97
C LEU A 217 -30.68 13.80 8.45
N GLN A 218 -31.80 13.61 7.76
CA GLN A 218 -32.73 14.68 7.43
C GLN A 218 -33.40 15.22 8.71
N GLU A 219 -34.05 16.38 8.63
CA GLU A 219 -34.69 17.02 9.81
C GLU A 219 -35.78 16.14 10.46
N ASP A 220 -36.37 15.23 9.71
CA ASP A 220 -37.36 14.25 10.17
C ASP A 220 -36.75 12.97 10.75
N GLY A 221 -35.41 12.90 10.81
CA GLY A 221 -34.68 11.76 11.35
C GLY A 221 -34.52 10.59 10.37
N THR A 222 -34.82 10.77 9.09
CA THR A 222 -34.66 9.71 8.07
C THR A 222 -33.45 9.94 7.17
N CYS A 223 -33.07 8.91 6.43
CA CYS A 223 -32.02 8.99 5.42
C CYS A 223 -32.59 9.35 4.04
N ALA A 224 -31.75 9.90 3.15
CA ALA A 224 -32.14 10.23 1.78
C ALA A 224 -32.42 8.97 0.94
N ASP A 225 -33.15 9.14 -0.17
CA ASP A 225 -33.43 8.07 -1.12
C ASP A 225 -32.13 7.59 -1.77
N ASP A 226 -31.64 6.40 -1.37
CA ASP A 226 -30.33 5.76 -1.69
C ASP A 226 -29.40 5.55 -0.48
N LYS A 227 -29.86 5.86 0.74
CA LYS A 227 -29.10 5.70 1.98
C LYS A 227 -29.79 4.78 2.98
N ASP A 228 -28.99 4.03 3.73
CA ASP A 228 -29.44 3.14 4.81
C ASP A 228 -29.19 3.79 6.17
N LEU A 229 -30.13 3.64 7.11
CA LEU A 229 -29.98 4.13 8.49
C LEU A 229 -29.02 3.24 9.27
N CYS A 230 -27.98 3.84 9.85
CA CYS A 230 -27.03 3.18 10.74
C CYS A 230 -27.21 3.66 12.17
N GLU A 231 -27.71 2.79 13.04
CA GLU A 231 -27.78 3.00 14.48
C GLU A 231 -26.54 2.39 15.14
N TYR A 232 -25.45 3.15 15.15
CA TYR A 232 -24.16 2.62 15.61
C TYR A 232 -24.00 2.65 17.13
N ALA A 233 -24.72 3.51 17.87
CA ALA A 233 -24.68 3.50 19.33
C ALA A 233 -26.01 4.01 19.92
N GLU A 234 -26.20 3.83 21.23
CA GLU A 234 -27.41 4.26 21.91
C GLU A 234 -27.66 5.77 21.70
N GLY A 235 -28.75 6.09 20.99
CA GLY A 235 -29.12 7.46 20.64
C GLY A 235 -28.22 8.12 19.58
N LYS A 236 -27.37 7.36 18.89
CA LYS A 236 -26.51 7.86 17.82
C LYS A 236 -26.79 7.12 16.53
N SER A 237 -27.17 7.89 15.51
CA SER A 237 -27.46 7.36 14.19
C SER A 237 -26.95 8.29 13.09
N GLU A 238 -26.65 7.71 11.94
CA GLU A 238 -26.25 8.41 10.73
C GLU A 238 -26.69 7.63 9.49
N CYS A 239 -26.53 8.21 8.30
CA CYS A 239 -26.98 7.60 7.04
C CYS A 239 -25.79 7.08 6.24
N CYS A 240 -25.81 5.79 5.91
CA CYS A 240 -24.80 5.14 5.08
C CYS A 240 -25.22 5.20 3.62
N THR A 241 -24.28 5.24 2.68
CA THR A 241 -24.61 4.84 1.30
C THR A 241 -25.21 3.44 1.30
N ALA A 242 -26.28 3.22 0.52
CA ALA A 242 -26.94 1.92 0.49
C ALA A 242 -25.97 0.81 0.10
N GLY A 243 -25.94 -0.27 0.89
CA GLY A 243 -25.00 -1.39 0.72
C GLY A 243 -23.67 -1.24 1.47
N GLU A 244 -23.40 -0.10 2.11
CA GLU A 244 -22.24 0.08 2.99
C GLU A 244 -22.48 -0.48 4.39
N MET A 245 -21.41 -0.72 5.16
CA MET A 245 -21.50 -1.38 6.46
C MET A 245 -21.81 -0.41 7.61
N CYS A 246 -22.76 -0.77 8.47
CA CYS A 246 -23.00 -0.09 9.74
C CYS A 246 -22.31 -0.83 10.89
N ILE A 247 -21.26 -0.25 11.45
CA ILE A 247 -20.43 -0.90 12.47
C ILE A 247 -20.79 -0.39 13.87
N PRO A 248 -21.11 -1.29 14.83
CA PRO A 248 -21.42 -0.91 16.20
C PRO A 248 -20.29 -0.10 16.87
N ASN A 249 -20.67 1.02 17.48
CA ASN A 249 -19.85 2.06 18.12
C ASN A 249 -18.92 2.84 17.19
N VAL A 250 -19.06 2.66 15.88
CA VAL A 250 -18.14 3.18 14.87
C VAL A 250 -18.89 4.03 13.83
N GLY A 251 -20.01 3.55 13.28
CA GLY A 251 -20.79 4.24 12.26
C GLY A 251 -20.76 3.55 10.89
N CYS A 252 -21.18 4.27 9.86
CA CYS A 252 -21.12 3.90 8.45
C CYS A 252 -19.69 3.78 7.96
N ARG A 253 -19.37 2.70 7.26
CA ARG A 253 -18.06 2.44 6.68
C ARG A 253 -18.18 1.90 5.26
N CYS A 254 -17.31 2.44 4.43
CA CYS A 254 -16.98 2.09 3.06
C CYS A 254 -15.48 1.71 3.06
#